data_AF-A0A7V4DX88-F1
#
_entry.id   AF-A0A7V4DX88-F1
#
_cell.length_a   1.000
_cell.length_b   1.000
_cell.length_c   1.000
_cell.angle_alpha   90.00
_cell.angle_beta   90.00
_cell.angle_gamma   90.00
#
_symmetry.space_group_name_H-M   'P 1'
#
loop_
_entity.id
_entity.type
_entity.pdbx_description
1 polymer ?
#
loop_
_entity_poly.entity_id
_entity_poly.type
_entity_poly.pdbx_seq_one_letter_code
_entity_poly.pdbx_strand_id
1 'polypeptide(L)'
;MSKRGFSLIELLVVIGILGVLVAVGIFMYFEAVRQAKRTAHFYNIKLIKEALEIYYLKNKHYPIDAWSFTTYVLYNPTYFDEILICPLNNQPYKAIQWQPYYTDWDDIWNWIELSNNYHYLYYKSENPTYSYALTYYSR
;
A
#
# COMPACT_ATOMS: atom_id res chain seq x y z
N MET A 1 -28.65 36.74 -39.48
CA MET A 1 -27.55 36.58 -38.50
C MET A 1 -26.64 35.46 -39.00
N SER A 2 -25.43 35.76 -39.49
CA SER A 2 -24.49 34.72 -39.93
C SER A 2 -23.81 34.09 -38.72
N LYS A 3 -24.03 32.79 -38.50
CA LYS A 3 -23.26 32.02 -37.53
C LYS A 3 -21.87 31.79 -38.15
N ARG A 4 -20.83 32.38 -37.56
CA ARG A 4 -19.44 32.03 -37.87
C ARG A 4 -19.20 30.61 -37.37
N GLY A 5 -19.02 29.67 -38.29
CA GLY A 5 -18.58 28.31 -37.96
C GLY A 5 -17.08 28.28 -37.67
N PHE A 6 -16.65 27.36 -36.81
CA PHE A 6 -15.24 27.08 -36.56
C PHE A 6 -14.53 26.66 -37.86
N SER A 7 -13.29 27.11 -38.02
CA SER A 7 -12.44 26.71 -39.13
C SER A 7 -11.83 25.32 -38.88
N LEU A 8 -11.68 24.51 -39.93
CA LEU A 8 -11.00 23.22 -39.86
C LEU A 8 -9.57 23.33 -39.34
N ILE A 9 -8.87 24.43 -39.69
CA ILE A 9 -7.49 24.62 -39.21
C ILE A 9 -7.44 25.00 -37.73
N GLU A 10 -8.45 25.70 -37.20
CA GLU A 10 -8.54 26.00 -35.77
C GLU A 10 -8.69 24.72 -34.96
N LEU A 11 -9.55 23.81 -35.43
CA LEU A 11 -9.70 22.50 -34.79
C LEU A 11 -8.42 21.68 -34.88
N LEU A 12 -7.72 21.71 -36.02
CA LEU A 12 -6.46 20.98 -36.24
C LEU A 12 -5.33 21.45 -35.31
N VAL A 13 -5.19 22.77 -35.14
CA VAL A 13 -4.18 23.32 -34.21
C VAL A 13 -4.52 22.95 -32.76
N VAL A 14 -5.80 23.01 -32.36
CA VAL A 14 -6.23 22.65 -31.00
C VAL A 14 -5.94 21.19 -30.68
N ILE A 15 -6.32 20.25 -31.55
CA ILE A 15 -6.02 18.83 -31.32
C ILE A 15 -4.51 18.55 -31.37
N GLY A 16 -3.75 19.32 -32.16
CA GLY A 16 -2.29 19.25 -32.18
C GLY A 16 -1.67 19.63 -30.84
N ILE A 17 -2.09 20.74 -30.25
CA ILE A 17 -1.63 21.18 -28.93
C ILE A 17 -2.09 20.19 -27.83
N LEU A 18 -3.35 19.74 -27.88
CA LEU A 18 -3.85 18.72 -26.94
C LEU A 18 -3.05 17.42 -27.02
N GLY A 19 -2.67 16.98 -28.22
CA GLY A 19 -1.85 15.78 -28.42
C GLY A 19 -0.49 15.89 -27.72
N VAL A 20 0.19 17.03 -27.85
CA VAL A 20 1.48 17.29 -27.18
C VAL A 20 1.32 17.31 -25.65
N LEU A 21 0.27 17.97 -25.14
CA LEU A 21 0.02 18.04 -23.70
C LEU A 21 -0.27 16.67 -23.09
N VAL A 22 -1.09 15.85 -23.76
CA VAL A 22 -1.41 14.49 -23.30
C VAL A 22 -0.16 13.60 -23.31
N ALA A 23 0.67 13.69 -24.35
CA ALA A 23 1.88 12.88 -24.47
C ALA A 23 2.84 13.09 -23.29
N VAL A 24 3.02 14.33 -22.82
CA VAL A 24 3.88 14.64 -21.67
C VAL A 24 3.16 14.38 -20.33
N GLY A 25 1.86 14.70 -20.26
CA GLY A 25 1.09 14.62 -19.02
C GLY A 25 0.95 13.20 -18.45
N ILE A 26 0.88 12.19 -19.31
CA ILE A 26 0.68 10.78 -18.90
C ILE A 26 1.83 10.27 -18.01
N PHE A 27 3.09 10.55 -18.38
CA PHE A 27 4.25 10.07 -17.62
C PHE A 27 4.29 10.67 -16.21
N MET A 28 4.03 11.97 -16.09
CA MET A 28 3.96 12.66 -14.79
C MET A 28 2.82 12.14 -13.93
N TYR A 29 1.66 11.87 -14.55
CA TYR A 29 0.51 11.33 -13.84
C TYR A 29 0.80 9.97 -13.21
N PHE A 30 1.40 9.03 -13.96
CA PHE A 30 1.68 7.70 -13.42
C PHE A 30 2.67 7.73 -12.26
N GLU A 31 3.69 8.58 -12.31
CA GLU A 31 4.63 8.73 -11.21
C GLU A 31 3.96 9.32 -9.97
N ALA A 32 3.16 10.39 -10.14
CA ALA A 32 2.42 11.02 -9.05
C ALA A 32 1.46 10.03 -8.36
N VAL A 33 0.73 9.22 -9.13
CA VAL A 33 -0.15 8.17 -8.58
C VAL A 33 0.66 7.09 -7.85
N ARG A 34 1.80 6.66 -8.40
CA ARG A 34 2.66 5.66 -7.74
C ARG A 34 3.18 6.18 -6.40
N GLN A 35 3.63 7.43 -6.36
CA GLN A 35 4.11 8.08 -5.14
C GLN A 35 2.98 8.22 -4.12
N ALA A 36 1.80 8.67 -4.53
CA ALA A 36 0.63 8.78 -3.64
C ALA A 36 0.25 7.43 -3.02
N LYS A 37 0.26 6.35 -3.81
CA LYS A 37 0.00 4.99 -3.30
C LYS A 37 1.06 4.55 -2.28
N ARG A 38 2.34 4.82 -2.52
CA ARG A 38 3.42 4.50 -1.57
C ARG A 38 3.27 5.28 -0.25
N THR A 39 3.00 6.58 -0.33
CA THR A 39 2.74 7.40 0.86
C THR A 39 1.55 6.88 1.66
N ALA A 40 0.44 6.55 0.99
CA ALA A 40 -0.73 5.95 1.64
C ALA A 40 -0.41 4.59 2.27
N HIS A 41 0.40 3.75 1.60
CA HIS A 41 0.84 2.47 2.15
C HIS A 41 1.61 2.69 3.46
N PHE A 42 2.60 3.58 3.48
CA PHE A 42 3.37 3.86 4.69
C PHE A 42 2.53 4.44 5.83
N TYR A 43 1.54 5.27 5.49
CA TYR A 43 0.60 5.76 6.48
C TYR A 43 -0.23 4.63 7.10
N ASN A 44 -0.76 3.72 6.28
CA ASN A 44 -1.48 2.54 6.76
C ASN A 44 -0.60 1.67 7.67
N ILE A 45 0.68 1.47 7.33
CA ILE A 45 1.61 0.73 8.19
C ILE A 45 1.80 1.42 9.55
N LYS A 46 1.84 2.76 9.59
CA LYS A 46 1.93 3.50 10.86
C LYS A 46 0.69 3.26 11.73
N LEU A 47 -0.51 3.34 11.15
CA LEU A 47 -1.76 3.03 11.85
C LEU A 47 -1.78 1.60 12.39
N ILE A 48 -1.26 0.64 11.62
CA ILE A 48 -1.14 -0.76 12.04
C ILE A 48 -0.19 -0.93 13.23
N LYS A 49 0.94 -0.21 13.24
CA LYS A 49 1.85 -0.19 14.40
C LYS A 49 1.17 0.40 15.63
N GLU A 50 0.46 1.52 15.49
CA GLU A 50 -0.32 2.12 16.58
C GLU A 50 -1.39 1.15 17.13
N ALA A 51 -2.09 0.42 16.26
CA ALA A 51 -3.05 -0.61 16.68
C ALA A 51 -2.38 -1.77 17.45
N LEU A 52 -1.16 -2.17 17.07
CA LEU A 52 -0.38 -3.16 17.82
C LEU A 52 -0.02 -2.67 19.22
N GLU A 53 0.36 -1.40 19.38
CA GLU A 53 0.62 -0.80 20.68
C GLU A 53 -0.64 -0.79 21.56
N ILE A 54 -1.79 -0.39 20.99
CA ILE A 54 -3.07 -0.42 21.71
C ILE A 54 -3.43 -1.86 22.11
N TYR A 55 -3.20 -2.83 21.22
CA TYR A 55 -3.42 -4.25 21.52
C TYR A 55 -2.55 -4.71 22.69
N TYR A 56 -1.27 -4.32 22.72
CA TYR A 56 -0.37 -4.62 23.82
C TYR A 56 -0.84 -4.01 25.14
N LEU A 57 -1.29 -2.75 25.14
CA LEU A 57 -1.79 -2.11 26.35
C LEU A 57 -2.97 -2.87 26.98
N LYS A 58 -3.84 -3.44 26.14
CA LYS A 58 -5.02 -4.22 26.54
C LYS A 58 -4.67 -5.65 26.99
N ASN A 59 -3.83 -6.35 26.23
CA ASN A 59 -3.58 -7.79 26.43
C ASN A 59 -2.27 -8.10 27.17
N LYS A 60 -1.41 -7.09 27.39
CA LYS A 60 -0.06 -7.22 27.97
C LYS A 60 0.92 -8.07 27.15
N HIS A 61 0.57 -8.36 25.90
CA HIS A 61 1.41 -9.03 24.93
C HIS A 61 1.01 -8.59 23.51
N TYR A 62 1.93 -8.72 22.55
CA TYR A 62 1.58 -8.63 21.12
C TYR A 62 0.95 -9.93 20.63
N PRO A 63 0.32 -9.95 19.44
CA PRO A 63 -0.23 -11.17 18.87
C PRO A 63 0.82 -12.29 18.80
N ILE A 64 0.46 -13.50 19.22
CA ILE A 64 1.44 -14.60 19.34
C ILE A 64 1.91 -15.15 17.99
N ASP A 65 1.17 -14.90 16.92
CA ASP A 65 1.46 -15.37 15.57
C ASP A 65 0.77 -14.46 14.52
N ALA A 66 1.08 -14.67 13.24
CA ALA A 66 0.53 -13.89 12.13
C ALA A 66 -1.00 -14.03 11.94
N TRP A 67 -1.58 -15.20 12.25
CA TRP A 67 -3.03 -15.40 12.17
C TRP A 67 -3.75 -14.61 13.26
N SER A 68 -3.23 -14.66 14.49
CA SER A 68 -3.70 -13.86 15.63
C SER A 68 -3.59 -12.37 15.35
N PHE A 69 -2.50 -11.92 14.71
CA PHE A 69 -2.33 -10.53 14.31
C PHE A 69 -3.40 -10.11 13.28
N THR A 70 -3.61 -10.92 12.25
CA THR A 70 -4.63 -10.62 11.21
C THR A 70 -6.04 -10.56 11.80
N THR A 71 -6.40 -11.55 12.61
CA THR A 71 -7.77 -11.71 13.12
C THR A 71 -8.10 -10.72 14.23
N TYR A 72 -7.20 -10.58 15.21
CA TYR A 72 -7.51 -9.83 16.43
C TYR A 72 -7.08 -8.37 16.38
N VAL A 73 -6.26 -7.97 15.40
CA VAL A 73 -5.84 -6.57 15.20
C VAL A 73 -6.32 -6.03 13.87
N LEU A 74 -5.87 -6.59 12.74
CA LEU A 74 -6.13 -6.00 11.41
C LEU A 74 -7.61 -6.01 11.03
N TYR A 75 -8.32 -7.10 11.33
CA TYR A 75 -9.74 -7.27 10.98
C TYR A 75 -10.68 -7.06 12.16
N ASN A 76 -10.18 -6.48 13.24
CA ASN A 76 -10.97 -6.27 14.45
C ASN A 76 -11.52 -4.83 14.48
N PRO A 77 -12.87 -4.66 14.53
CA PRO A 77 -13.51 -3.36 14.49
C PRO A 77 -13.17 -2.46 15.69
N THR A 78 -12.56 -3.02 16.74
CA THR A 78 -12.09 -2.25 17.90
C THR A 78 -10.91 -1.33 17.55
N TYR A 79 -10.11 -1.70 16.54
CA TYR A 79 -8.91 -0.95 16.13
C TYR A 79 -9.09 -0.22 14.80
N PHE A 80 -9.91 -0.79 13.90
CA PHE A 80 -10.19 -0.20 12.60
C PHE A 80 -11.68 -0.33 12.27
N ASP A 81 -12.36 0.79 12.08
CA ASP A 81 -13.79 0.81 11.73
C ASP A 81 -14.05 0.13 10.37
N GLU A 82 -13.08 0.17 9.47
CA GLU A 82 -13.08 -0.50 8.18
C GLU A 82 -11.78 -1.28 7.97
N ILE A 83 -11.84 -2.35 7.17
CA ILE A 83 -10.66 -3.15 6.85
C ILE A 83 -9.68 -2.30 6.05
N LEU A 84 -8.45 -2.18 6.54
CA LEU A 84 -7.39 -1.48 5.83
C LEU A 84 -7.05 -2.19 4.52
N ILE A 85 -7.10 -1.45 3.43
CA ILE A 85 -6.74 -1.92 2.09
C ILE A 85 -5.37 -1.37 1.70
N CYS A 86 -4.51 -2.22 1.16
CA CYS A 86 -3.21 -1.82 0.62
C CYS A 86 -3.40 -1.07 -0.70
N PRO A 87 -2.95 0.20 -0.80
CA PRO A 87 -3.17 1.02 -2.00
C PRO A 87 -2.33 0.59 -3.22
N LEU A 88 -1.32 -0.27 -3.02
CA LEU A 88 -0.42 -0.73 -4.08
C LEU A 88 -1.06 -1.81 -4.96
N ASN A 89 -1.86 -2.72 -4.38
CA ASN A 89 -2.51 -3.83 -5.07
C ASN A 89 -4.01 -3.99 -4.77
N ASN A 90 -4.61 -3.08 -3.99
CA ASN A 90 -6.03 -3.07 -3.65
C ASN A 90 -6.52 -4.36 -2.96
N GLN A 91 -5.67 -4.93 -2.09
CA GLN A 91 -5.98 -6.11 -1.29
C GLN A 91 -5.97 -5.74 0.20
N PRO A 92 -6.79 -6.40 1.04
CA PRO A 92 -6.73 -6.17 2.49
C PRO A 92 -5.38 -6.62 3.05
N TYR A 93 -4.87 -5.88 4.04
CA TYR A 93 -3.62 -6.26 4.69
C TYR A 93 -3.76 -7.60 5.38
N LYS A 94 -2.76 -8.46 5.20
CA LYS A 94 -2.70 -9.77 5.84
C LYS A 94 -1.33 -10.00 6.41
N ALA A 95 -1.27 -10.44 7.67
CA ALA A 95 -0.01 -10.85 8.24
C ALA A 95 0.35 -12.27 7.81
N ILE A 96 1.63 -12.48 7.53
CA ILE A 96 2.23 -13.77 7.24
C ILE A 96 3.39 -13.99 8.20
N GLN A 97 3.56 -15.24 8.65
CA GLN A 97 4.62 -15.56 9.58
C GLN A 97 5.98 -15.44 8.87
N TRP A 98 6.91 -14.72 9.49
CA TRP A 98 8.30 -14.70 9.02
C TRP A 98 8.88 -16.11 9.10
N GLN A 99 9.52 -16.54 8.02
CA GLN A 99 10.14 -17.86 7.90
C GLN A 99 11.68 -17.76 7.87
N PRO A 100 12.43 -18.70 8.48
CA PRO A 100 13.88 -18.60 8.61
C PRO A 100 14.68 -18.62 7.30
N TYR A 101 14.10 -19.13 6.21
CA TYR A 101 14.76 -19.16 4.90
C TYR A 101 14.68 -17.82 4.14
N TYR A 102 13.99 -16.82 4.70
CA TYR A 102 14.04 -15.44 4.22
C TYR A 102 15.37 -14.80 4.62
N THR A 103 16.43 -15.10 3.86
CA THR A 103 17.81 -14.70 4.15
C THR A 103 18.21 -13.36 3.53
N ASP A 104 17.54 -12.95 2.45
CA ASP A 104 17.80 -11.69 1.73
C ASP A 104 16.49 -10.91 1.53
N TRP A 105 16.50 -9.63 1.91
CA TRP A 105 15.36 -8.75 1.73
C TRP A 105 15.13 -8.38 0.27
N ASP A 106 16.18 -8.29 -0.55
CA ASP A 106 16.05 -7.95 -1.96
C ASP A 106 15.32 -9.04 -2.73
N ASP A 107 15.59 -10.31 -2.43
CA ASP A 107 14.86 -11.45 -3.01
C ASP A 107 13.37 -11.42 -2.62
N ILE A 108 13.06 -11.04 -1.39
CA ILE A 108 11.69 -10.91 -0.90
C ILE A 108 10.97 -9.77 -1.61
N TRP A 109 11.62 -8.61 -1.76
CA TRP A 109 11.06 -7.46 -2.47
C TRP A 109 10.83 -7.78 -3.95
N ASN A 110 11.81 -8.40 -4.61
CA ASN A 110 11.66 -8.86 -5.99
C ASN A 110 10.48 -9.83 -6.12
N TRP A 111 10.33 -10.80 -5.22
CA TRP A 111 9.20 -11.73 -5.24
C TRP A 111 7.85 -11.02 -5.02
N ILE A 112 7.79 -10.04 -4.11
CA ILE A 112 6.58 -9.24 -3.87
C ILE A 112 6.21 -8.42 -5.10
N GLU A 113 7.19 -7.79 -5.75
CA GLU A 113 6.98 -7.02 -6.97
C GLU A 113 6.46 -7.90 -8.11
N LEU A 114 7.10 -9.06 -8.32
CA LEU A 114 6.70 -10.05 -9.34
C LEU A 114 5.33 -10.66 -9.08
N SER A 115 4.99 -10.92 -7.81
CA SER A 115 3.76 -11.59 -7.42
C SER A 115 2.62 -10.62 -7.07
N ASN A 116 2.86 -9.31 -7.13
CA ASN A 116 1.92 -8.26 -6.72
C ASN A 116 1.40 -8.39 -5.26
N ASN A 117 2.28 -8.84 -4.36
CA ASN A 117 1.94 -9.24 -2.98
C ASN A 117 2.18 -8.14 -1.93
N TYR A 118 2.07 -6.87 -2.32
CA TYR A 118 2.34 -5.69 -1.47
C TYR A 118 1.50 -5.55 -0.19
N HIS A 119 0.46 -6.38 -0.02
CA HIS A 119 -0.44 -6.35 1.13
C HIS A 119 0.03 -7.24 2.28
N TYR A 120 1.07 -8.06 2.06
CA TYR A 120 1.61 -8.94 3.09
C TYR A 120 2.49 -8.19 4.08
N LEU A 121 2.24 -8.47 5.35
CA LEU A 121 3.03 -8.00 6.48
C LEU A 121 3.74 -9.19 7.11
N TYR A 122 5.07 -9.20 7.04
CA TYR A 122 5.88 -10.27 7.62
C TYR A 122 6.00 -10.02 9.11
N TYR A 123 5.40 -10.92 9.88
CA TYR A 123 5.28 -10.80 11.32
C TYR A 123 6.06 -11.91 12.01
N LYS A 124 6.80 -11.53 13.05
CA LYS A 124 7.47 -12.45 13.96
C LYS A 124 7.21 -11.99 15.38
N SER A 125 6.62 -12.86 16.20
CA SER A 125 6.60 -12.66 17.65
C SER A 125 7.87 -13.28 18.26
N GLU A 126 8.38 -12.67 19.32
CA GLU A 126 9.49 -13.19 20.09
C GLU A 126 9.01 -13.52 21.51
N ASN A 127 8.97 -14.81 21.82
CA ASN A 127 8.78 -15.30 23.18
C ASN A 127 10.16 -15.55 23.82
N PRO A 128 10.40 -15.19 25.09
CA PRO A 128 9.44 -14.70 26.10
C PRO A 128 9.39 -13.17 26.27
N THR A 129 10.12 -12.39 25.47
CA THR A 129 10.23 -10.93 25.62
C THR A 129 8.95 -10.17 25.25
N TYR A 130 7.94 -10.85 24.69
CA TYR A 130 6.75 -10.23 24.12
C TYR A 130 7.14 -9.04 23.23
N SER A 131 8.20 -9.20 22.43
CA SER A 131 8.61 -8.28 21.38
C SER A 131 8.05 -8.79 20.05
N TYR A 132 7.93 -7.89 19.06
CA TYR A 132 7.58 -8.27 17.70
C TYR A 132 8.51 -7.62 16.69
N ALA A 133 8.70 -8.29 15.56
CA ALA A 133 9.26 -7.72 14.36
C ALA A 133 8.20 -7.70 13.26
N LEU A 134 8.07 -6.56 12.59
CA LEU A 134 7.14 -6.33 11.49
C LEU A 134 7.89 -5.77 10.30
N THR A 135 7.93 -6.55 9.21
CA THR A 135 8.55 -6.15 7.96
C THR A 135 7.49 -6.06 6.86
N TYR A 136 7.61 -5.04 6.00
CA TYR A 136 6.63 -4.69 4.97
C TYR A 136 7.36 -4.07 3.78
N TYR A 137 6.75 -4.15 2.60
CA TYR A 137 7.34 -3.61 1.38
C TYR A 137 7.59 -2.11 1.48
N SER A 138 8.84 -1.69 1.31
CA SER A 138 9.27 -0.30 1.51
C SER A 138 10.11 0.30 0.38
N ARG A 139 10.36 -0.45 -0.69
CA ARG A 139 11.15 0.01 -1.84
C ARG A 139 10.33 0.88 -2.79
#